data_AF-A0A8S9JH36-F1
#
_entry.id   AF-A0A8S9JH36-F1
#
_cell.length_a   1.000
_cell.length_b   1.000
_cell.length_c   1.000
_cell.angle_alpha   90.00
_cell.angle_beta   90.00
_cell.angle_gamma   90.00
#
_symmetry.space_group_name_H-M   'P 1'
#
loop_
_entity.id
_entity.type
_entity.pdbx_description
1 polymer ?
#
loop_
_entity_poly.entity_id
_entity_poly.type
_entity_poly.pdbx_seq_one_letter_code
_entity_poly.pdbx_strand_id
1 'polypeptide(L)'
;MVQAFHRHVPILIRELGSSYKELLHIISDPPKGSENLLTLVLQILTQEVAPSSDLIATVKHLYETKLKDVSILIPLLSSLTKDEVLPIFPLLLNLPPEKFQLVLAHILQGMFLGIFRGTTFLGNFRGPRSSEIPDANSEEDFVGTSKDLTIGNFLGIYRGSPP
;
A
#
# COMPACT_ATOMS: atom_id res chain seq x y z
N MET A 1 8.26 -18.75 22.22
CA MET A 1 8.15 -19.55 20.97
C MET A 1 7.18 -18.96 19.93
N VAL A 2 6.04 -18.36 20.32
CA VAL A 2 5.05 -17.83 19.36
C VAL A 2 5.55 -16.65 18.50
N GLN A 3 6.51 -15.87 19.01
CA GLN A 3 7.08 -14.70 18.28
C GLN A 3 7.94 -15.06 17.06
N ALA A 4 8.54 -16.25 17.01
CA ALA A 4 9.39 -16.65 15.88
C ALA A 4 8.56 -16.92 14.62
N PHE A 5 7.38 -17.51 14.80
CA PHE A 5 6.43 -17.76 13.71
C PHE A 5 5.97 -16.46 13.06
N HIS A 6 5.61 -15.46 13.87
CA HIS A 6 5.25 -14.12 13.38
C HIS A 6 6.38 -13.40 12.65
N ARG A 7 7.64 -13.71 12.95
CA ARG A 7 8.80 -13.08 12.28
C ARG A 7 9.16 -13.78 10.98
N HIS A 8 9.04 -15.10 10.91
CA HIS A 8 9.60 -15.88 9.81
C HIS A 8 8.58 -16.22 8.72
N VAL A 9 7.30 -16.36 9.08
CA VAL A 9 6.23 -16.63 8.09
C VAL A 9 6.12 -15.53 7.04
N PRO A 10 6.17 -14.22 7.37
CA PRO A 10 6.10 -13.17 6.35
C PRO A 10 7.27 -13.20 5.36
N ILE A 11 8.45 -13.55 5.83
CA ILE A 11 9.66 -13.64 5.00
C ILE A 11 9.51 -14.80 4.00
N LEU A 12 9.06 -15.97 4.46
CA LEU A 12 8.86 -17.13 3.59
C LEU A 12 7.79 -16.89 2.53
N ILE A 13 6.65 -16.28 2.89
CA ILE A 13 5.58 -15.96 1.94
C ILE A 13 6.09 -15.00 0.86
N ARG A 14 6.94 -14.05 1.24
CA ARG A 14 7.56 -13.10 0.31
C ARG A 14 8.51 -13.80 -0.67
N GLU A 15 9.35 -14.71 -0.17
CA GLU A 15 10.28 -15.50 -1.00
C GLU A 15 9.53 -16.46 -1.95
N LEU A 16 8.41 -17.04 -1.51
CA LEU A 16 7.56 -17.88 -2.37
C LEU A 16 6.88 -17.06 -3.49
N GLY A 17 6.43 -15.85 -3.18
CA GLY A 17 5.84 -14.93 -4.14
C GLY A 17 4.45 -15.34 -4.66
N SER A 18 3.87 -14.47 -5.49
CA SER A 18 2.49 -14.57 -6.01
C SER A 18 2.32 -15.56 -7.17
N SER A 19 3.39 -16.19 -7.63
CA SER A 19 3.40 -17.18 -8.72
C SER A 19 3.54 -18.64 -8.23
N TYR A 20 3.69 -18.85 -6.91
CA TYR A 20 3.85 -20.19 -6.37
C TYR A 20 2.53 -20.95 -6.36
N LYS A 21 2.43 -21.98 -7.20
CA LYS A 21 1.20 -22.73 -7.49
C LYS A 21 0.56 -23.38 -6.28
N GLU A 22 1.37 -23.91 -5.37
CA GLU A 22 0.85 -24.61 -4.19
C GLU A 22 0.23 -23.63 -3.18
N LEU A 23 0.81 -22.44 -3.05
CA LEU A 23 0.23 -21.36 -2.27
C LEU A 23 -1.07 -20.84 -2.90
N LEU A 24 -1.14 -20.70 -4.22
CA LEU A 24 -2.38 -20.35 -4.90
C LEU A 24 -3.47 -21.41 -4.70
N HIS A 25 -3.11 -22.70 -4.72
CA HIS A 25 -4.05 -23.78 -4.44
C HIS A 25 -4.61 -23.69 -3.00
N ILE A 26 -3.74 -23.43 -2.01
CA ILE A 26 -4.16 -23.23 -0.61
C ILE A 26 -5.03 -21.97 -0.47
N ILE A 27 -4.72 -20.89 -1.19
CA ILE A 27 -5.54 -19.68 -1.20
C ILE A 27 -6.91 -19.96 -1.83
N SER A 28 -6.97 -20.77 -2.90
CA SER A 28 -8.22 -21.15 -3.55
C SER A 28 -9.13 -22.00 -2.67
N ASP A 29 -8.55 -22.81 -1.78
CA ASP A 29 -9.29 -23.65 -0.83
C ASP A 29 -8.67 -23.55 0.57
N PRO A 30 -8.93 -22.45 1.30
CA PRO A 30 -8.30 -22.23 2.59
C PRO A 30 -8.87 -23.23 3.62
N PRO A 31 -8.01 -23.90 4.40
CA PRO A 31 -8.47 -24.76 5.47
C PRO A 31 -9.24 -23.95 6.52
N LYS A 32 -10.27 -24.57 7.12
CA LYS A 32 -11.15 -23.90 8.10
C LYS A 32 -10.34 -23.36 9.28
N GLY A 33 -10.57 -22.11 9.68
CA GLY A 33 -9.83 -21.46 10.76
C GLY A 33 -8.55 -20.75 10.33
N SER A 34 -8.21 -20.74 9.03
CA SER A 34 -7.04 -20.05 8.49
C SER A 34 -7.33 -18.65 7.94
N GLU A 35 -8.48 -18.04 8.26
CA GLU A 35 -8.93 -16.77 7.68
C GLU A 35 -7.94 -15.64 7.97
N ASN A 36 -7.47 -15.54 9.22
CA ASN A 36 -6.47 -14.55 9.61
C ASN A 36 -5.13 -14.77 8.89
N LEU A 37 -4.73 -16.04 8.72
CA LEU A 37 -3.51 -16.38 8.00
C LEU A 37 -3.64 -16.02 6.51
N LEU A 38 -4.80 -16.31 5.91
CA LEU A 38 -5.11 -15.94 4.54
C LEU A 38 -5.01 -14.43 4.34
N THR A 39 -5.63 -13.63 5.22
CA THR A 39 -5.53 -12.16 5.16
C THR A 39 -4.06 -11.70 5.23
N LEU A 40 -3.26 -12.27 6.14
CA LEU A 40 -1.83 -11.96 6.24
C LEU A 40 -1.07 -12.32 4.97
N VAL A 41 -1.28 -13.52 4.42
CA VAL A 41 -0.65 -13.98 3.18
C VAL A 41 -0.97 -13.01 2.04
N LEU A 42 -2.25 -12.67 1.85
CA LEU A 42 -2.66 -11.73 0.81
C LEU A 42 -2.01 -10.37 0.99
N GLN A 43 -1.98 -9.85 2.22
CA GLN A 43 -1.38 -8.56 2.52
C GLN A 43 0.13 -8.54 2.25
N ILE A 44 0.85 -9.63 2.52
CA ILE A 44 2.29 -9.75 2.21
C ILE A 44 2.51 -9.81 0.70
N LEU A 45 1.73 -10.62 -0.01
CA LEU A 45 1.87 -10.81 -1.46
C LEU A 45 1.52 -9.54 -2.25
N THR A 46 0.73 -8.62 -1.70
CA THR A 46 0.30 -7.38 -2.37
C THR A 46 1.02 -6.12 -1.90
N GLN A 47 1.88 -6.20 -0.87
CA GLN A 47 2.52 -5.02 -0.27
C GLN A 47 3.64 -4.41 -1.12
N GLU A 48 4.48 -5.23 -1.74
CA GLU A 48 5.74 -4.75 -2.37
C GLU A 48 5.75 -4.85 -3.89
N VAL A 49 4.98 -5.79 -4.44
CA VAL A 49 4.94 -6.07 -5.87
C VAL A 49 3.48 -6.09 -6.31
N ALA A 50 3.23 -5.63 -7.53
CA ALA A 50 1.91 -5.78 -8.13
C ALA A 50 1.51 -7.26 -8.12
N PRO A 51 0.32 -7.62 -7.62
CA PRO A 51 -0.10 -9.01 -7.56
C PRO A 51 -0.20 -9.62 -8.97
N SER A 52 0.13 -10.90 -9.07
CA SER A 52 0.01 -11.64 -10.34
C SER A 52 -1.47 -11.76 -10.75
N SER A 53 -1.73 -11.85 -12.06
CA SER A 53 -3.08 -12.10 -12.58
C SER A 53 -3.70 -13.36 -11.99
N ASP A 54 -2.89 -14.39 -11.77
CA ASP A 54 -3.32 -15.68 -11.25
C ASP A 54 -3.77 -15.56 -9.78
N LEU A 55 -3.06 -14.77 -8.97
CA LEU A 55 -3.46 -14.46 -7.60
C LEU A 55 -4.77 -13.68 -7.57
N ILE A 56 -4.91 -12.65 -8.41
CA ILE A 56 -6.14 -11.85 -8.49
C ILE A 56 -7.33 -12.75 -8.86
N ALA A 57 -7.18 -13.58 -9.89
CA ALA A 57 -8.23 -14.50 -10.33
C ALA A 57 -8.63 -15.50 -9.23
N THR A 58 -7.64 -16.05 -8.52
CA THR A 58 -7.86 -17.00 -7.42
C THR A 58 -8.64 -16.37 -6.28
N VAL A 59 -8.26 -15.16 -5.85
CA VAL A 59 -8.91 -14.48 -4.72
C VAL A 59 -10.30 -14.00 -5.09
N LYS A 60 -10.51 -13.55 -6.34
CA LYS A 60 -11.85 -13.25 -6.86
C LYS A 60 -12.75 -14.49 -6.84
N HIS A 61 -12.24 -15.63 -7.30
CA HIS A 61 -12.98 -16.88 -7.27
C HIS A 61 -13.34 -17.28 -5.83
N LEU A 62 -12.40 -17.13 -4.90
CA LEU A 62 -12.62 -17.42 -3.48
C LEU A 62 -13.70 -16.52 -2.84
N TYR A 63 -13.71 -15.23 -3.18
CA TYR A 63 -14.72 -14.27 -2.74
C TYR A 63 -16.12 -14.69 -3.20
N GLU A 64 -16.29 -14.98 -4.49
CA GLU A 64 -17.58 -15.33 -5.09
C GLU A 64 -18.11 -16.68 -4.60
N THR A 65 -17.23 -17.66 -4.37
CA THR A 65 -17.65 -19.05 -4.13
C THR A 65 -17.72 -19.46 -2.66
N LYS A 66 -16.80 -19.02 -1.81
CA LYS A 66 -16.66 -19.58 -0.45
C LYS A 66 -16.83 -18.56 0.66
N LEU A 67 -16.03 -17.49 0.66
CA LEU A 67 -15.92 -16.60 1.82
C LEU A 67 -16.98 -15.50 1.81
N LYS A 68 -17.31 -14.93 0.63
CA LYS A 68 -18.17 -13.75 0.48
C LYS A 68 -17.81 -12.58 1.41
N ASP A 69 -16.60 -12.60 1.98
CA ASP A 69 -16.09 -11.54 2.83
C ASP A 69 -15.26 -10.61 1.95
N VAL A 70 -15.76 -9.38 1.80
CA VAL A 70 -15.09 -8.33 1.03
C VAL A 70 -13.72 -7.96 1.61
N SER A 71 -13.46 -8.30 2.88
CA SER A 71 -12.20 -8.02 3.57
C SER A 71 -10.99 -8.65 2.87
N ILE A 72 -11.19 -9.79 2.20
CA ILE A 72 -10.13 -10.48 1.45
C ILE A 72 -9.73 -9.75 0.17
N LEU A 73 -10.61 -8.88 -0.34
CA LEU A 73 -10.35 -8.06 -1.51
C LEU A 73 -9.61 -6.76 -1.16
N ILE A 74 -9.65 -6.34 0.11
CA ILE A 74 -8.99 -5.11 0.56
C ILE A 74 -7.50 -5.01 0.14
N PRO A 75 -6.65 -6.03 0.39
CA PRO A 75 -5.25 -5.98 -0.03
C PRO A 75 -5.05 -5.94 -1.55
N LEU A 76 -6.08 -6.28 -2.34
CA LEU A 76 -6.06 -6.28 -3.80
C LEU A 76 -6.75 -5.06 -4.42
N LEU A 77 -7.34 -4.16 -3.63
CA LEU A 77 -8.10 -3.02 -4.15
C LEU A 77 -7.28 -2.15 -5.11
N SER A 78 -5.98 -2.00 -4.87
CA SER A 78 -5.07 -1.25 -5.75
C SER A 78 -4.88 -1.90 -7.13
N SER A 79 -5.17 -3.20 -7.26
CA SER A 79 -5.06 -3.98 -8.50
C SER A 79 -6.39 -4.20 -9.22
N LEU A 80 -7.52 -3.89 -8.57
CA LEU A 80 -8.84 -3.99 -9.17
C LEU A 80 -9.13 -2.80 -10.09
N THR A 81 -9.86 -3.06 -11.18
CA THR A 81 -10.30 -2.01 -12.09
C THR A 81 -11.54 -1.29 -11.55
N LYS A 82 -11.84 -0.12 -12.12
CA LYS A 82 -13.01 0.67 -11.71
C LYS A 82 -14.32 -0.11 -11.81
N ASP A 83 -14.49 -0.92 -12.85
CA ASP A 83 -15.70 -1.73 -13.08
C ASP A 83 -15.88 -2.81 -12.01
N GLU A 84 -14.78 -3.32 -11.46
CA GLU A 84 -14.78 -4.32 -10.39
C GLU A 84 -15.00 -3.67 -9.03
N VAL A 85 -14.37 -2.50 -8.79
CA VAL A 85 -14.49 -1.79 -7.51
C VAL A 85 -15.87 -1.18 -7.32
N LEU A 86 -16.52 -0.70 -8.37
CA LEU A 86 -17.85 -0.05 -8.29
C LEU A 86 -18.91 -0.88 -7.55
N PRO A 87 -19.17 -2.16 -7.91
CA PRO A 87 -20.15 -2.97 -7.19
C PRO A 87 -19.70 -3.34 -5.77
N ILE A 88 -18.39 -3.37 -5.50
CA ILE A 88 -17.83 -3.72 -4.20
C ILE A 88 -17.83 -2.50 -3.25
N PHE A 89 -17.73 -1.29 -3.78
CA PHE A 89 -17.58 -0.06 -3.01
C PHE A 89 -18.69 0.19 -1.96
N PRO A 90 -19.99 0.00 -2.26
CA PRO A 90 -21.04 0.09 -1.25
C PRO A 90 -20.83 -0.92 -0.11
N LEU A 91 -20.29 -2.10 -0.41
CA LEU A 91 -20.00 -3.13 0.57
C LEU A 91 -18.82 -2.74 1.47
N LEU A 92 -17.79 -2.08 0.90
CA LEU A 92 -16.66 -1.52 1.65
C LEU A 92 -17.08 -0.40 2.61
N LEU A 93 -18.02 0.46 2.21
CA LEU A 93 -18.54 1.54 3.06
C LEU A 93 -19.35 1.02 4.25
N ASN A 94 -19.99 -0.13 4.10
CA ASN A 94 -20.75 -0.78 5.17
C ASN A 94 -19.86 -1.58 6.14
N LEU A 95 -18.55 -1.60 5.94
CA LEU A 95 -17.62 -2.26 6.85
C LEU A 95 -17.41 -1.46 8.14
N PRO A 96 -16.98 -2.14 9.22
CA PRO A 96 -16.49 -1.48 10.42
C PRO A 96 -15.39 -0.45 10.10
N PRO A 97 -15.32 0.66 10.84
CA PRO A 97 -14.37 1.74 10.58
C PRO A 97 -12.91 1.27 10.57
N GLU A 98 -12.58 0.23 11.34
CA GLU A 98 -11.23 -0.36 11.38
C GLU A 98 -10.84 -0.96 10.02
N LYS A 99 -11.78 -1.64 9.35
CA LYS A 99 -11.57 -2.22 8.02
C LYS A 99 -11.60 -1.14 6.95
N PHE A 100 -12.45 -0.12 7.12
CA PHE A 100 -12.51 1.01 6.21
C PHE A 100 -11.21 1.84 6.21
N GLN A 101 -10.57 2.02 7.37
CA GLN A 101 -9.23 2.61 7.44
C GLN A 101 -8.21 1.81 6.62
N LEU A 102 -8.29 0.48 6.66
CA LEU A 102 -7.42 -0.40 5.88
C LEU A 102 -7.69 -0.25 4.36
N VAL A 103 -8.96 -0.13 3.96
CA VAL A 103 -9.36 0.19 2.58
C VAL A 103 -8.73 1.50 2.11
N LEU A 104 -8.88 2.57 2.90
CA LEU A 104 -8.30 3.88 2.58
C LEU A 104 -6.77 3.81 2.48
N ALA A 105 -6.12 3.11 3.41
CA ALA A 105 -4.67 2.92 3.41
C ALA A 105 -4.20 2.25 2.10
N HIS A 106 -4.90 1.22 1.63
CA HIS A 106 -4.55 0.54 0.37
C HIS A 106 -4.80 1.41 -0.87
N ILE A 107 -5.87 2.20 -0.90
CA ILE A 107 -6.14 3.15 -2.00
C ILE A 107 -5.02 4.19 -2.07
N LEU A 108 -4.67 4.79 -0.92
CA LEU A 108 -3.59 5.77 -0.84
C LEU A 108 -2.24 5.15 -1.19
N GLN A 109 -1.95 3.92 -0.73
CA GLN A 109 -0.72 3.21 -1.08
C GLN A 109 -0.62 2.96 -2.59
N GLY A 110 -1.70 2.57 -3.25
CA GLY A 110 -1.74 2.44 -4.71
C GLY A 110 -1.41 3.77 -5.42
N MET A 111 -1.87 4.90 -4.87
CA MET A 111 -1.56 6.24 -5.38
C MET A 111 -0.08 6.61 -5.16
N PHE A 112 0.45 6.41 -3.95
CA PHE A 112 1.85 6.71 -3.64
C PHE A 112 2.83 5.84 -4.44
N LEU A 113 2.58 4.53 -4.56
CA LEU A 113 3.40 3.63 -5.38
C LEU A 113 3.38 4.05 -6.86
N GLY A 114 2.26 4.56 -7.37
CA GLY A 114 2.14 5.09 -8.72
C GLY A 114 2.97 6.37 -8.96
N ILE A 115 3.05 7.27 -7.97
CA ILE A 115 3.80 8.53 -8.09
C ILE A 115 5.31 8.29 -8.03
N PHE A 116 5.78 7.38 -7.18
CA PHE A 116 7.22 7.11 -7.01
C PHE A 116 7.81 6.11 -8.01
N ARG A 117 6.99 5.33 -8.71
CA ARG A 117 7.45 4.37 -9.73
C ARG A 117 7.91 5.05 -11.05
N GLY A 118 7.61 6.34 -11.22
CA GLY A 118 7.92 7.10 -12.45
C GLY A 118 9.15 8.01 -12.40
N THR A 119 9.75 8.25 -11.23
CA THR A 119 10.93 9.11 -11.14
C THR A 119 12.14 8.28 -10.78
N THR A 120 12.82 7.76 -11.81
CA THR A 120 14.25 7.52 -11.71
C THR A 120 14.87 8.85 -11.27
N PHE A 121 15.13 9.02 -9.98
CA PHE A 121 15.85 10.17 -9.44
C PHE A 121 17.33 10.01 -9.81
N LEU A 122 17.61 10.06 -11.12
CA LEU A 122 18.94 10.23 -11.66
C LEU A 122 19.17 11.74 -11.75
N GLY A 123 19.30 12.37 -10.58
CA GLY A 123 19.72 13.75 -10.47
C GLY A 123 21.19 13.87 -10.90
N ASN A 124 21.42 14.19 -12.17
CA ASN A 124 22.71 14.64 -12.67
C ASN A 124 23.05 15.99 -12.04
N PHE A 125 23.69 16.01 -10.86
CA PHE A 125 24.30 17.21 -10.30
C PHE A 125 25.54 17.60 -11.09
N ARG A 126 25.32 18.23 -12.26
CA ARG A 126 26.35 18.95 -13.00
C ARG A 126 26.24 20.43 -12.64
N GLY A 127 26.92 20.82 -11.57
CA GLY A 127 27.04 22.23 -11.19
C GLY A 127 27.87 23.02 -12.21
N PRO A 128 27.41 24.19 -12.66
CA PRO A 128 28.29 25.24 -13.13
C PRO A 128 28.77 26.08 -11.95
N ARG A 129 30.05 26.41 -11.99
CA ARG A 129 30.78 27.29 -11.07
C ARG A 129 30.14 28.68 -10.95
N SER A 130 30.31 29.25 -9.75
CA SER A 130 30.18 30.66 -9.40
C SER A 130 30.73 31.61 -10.46
N SER A 131 29.94 32.63 -10.82
CA SER A 131 30.28 34.04 -10.61
C SER A 131 29.12 34.94 -11.01
N GLU A 132 28.99 36.06 -10.28
CA GLU A 132 28.21 37.28 -10.56
C GLU A 132 26.88 37.46 -9.81
N ILE A 133 26.98 38.28 -8.75
CA ILE A 133 25.94 39.13 -8.14
C ILE A 133 25.88 40.39 -9.02
N PRO A 134 24.73 40.96 -9.42
CA PRO A 134 23.89 41.77 -8.51
C PRO A 134 22.37 41.79 -8.89
N ASP A 135 21.39 42.42 -8.26
CA ASP A 135 21.23 43.49 -7.26
C ASP A 135 19.84 43.32 -6.59
N ALA A 136 19.58 44.07 -5.52
CA ALA A 136 18.39 44.04 -4.68
C ALA A 136 17.05 44.32 -5.41
N ASN A 137 16.14 43.35 -5.34
CA ASN A 137 14.69 43.55 -5.35
C ASN A 137 14.02 42.45 -4.51
N SER A 138 13.55 42.85 -3.34
CA SER A 138 12.82 42.01 -2.41
C SER A 138 11.49 41.56 -3.01
N GLU A 139 11.37 40.29 -3.37
CA GLU A 139 10.12 39.55 -3.26
C GLU A 139 10.42 38.20 -2.62
N GLU A 140 9.80 38.00 -1.46
CA GLU A 140 10.00 36.85 -0.58
C GLU A 140 9.22 35.66 -1.14
N ASP A 141 9.77 35.00 -2.16
CA ASP A 141 9.26 33.71 -2.59
C ASP A 141 9.77 32.64 -1.62
N PHE A 142 8.84 32.17 -0.78
CA PHE A 142 9.04 31.05 0.13
C PHE A 142 9.26 29.76 -0.68
N VAL A 143 10.51 29.54 -1.13
CA VAL A 143 10.97 28.27 -1.69
C VAL A 143 11.14 27.30 -0.52
N GLY A 144 10.01 26.68 -0.14
CA GLY A 144 9.98 25.53 0.75
C GLY A 144 10.82 24.41 0.14
N THR A 145 11.96 24.13 0.74
CA THR A 145 12.81 23.03 0.30
C THR A 145 12.14 21.69 0.64
N SER A 146 12.23 20.72 -0.27
CA SER A 146 11.71 19.35 -0.14
C SER A 146 12.32 18.50 1.01
N LYS A 147 12.94 19.13 2.01
CA LYS A 147 13.57 18.48 3.18
C LYS A 147 12.63 18.41 4.39
N ASP A 148 11.50 19.12 4.36
CA ASP A 148 10.57 19.20 5.49
C ASP A 148 9.49 18.09 5.51
N LEU A 149 9.49 17.17 4.54
CA LEU A 149 8.60 16.00 4.53
C LEU A 149 9.29 14.78 5.13
N THR A 150 9.92 14.93 6.30
CA THR A 150 10.31 13.75 7.10
C THR A 150 9.20 13.47 8.11
N ILE A 151 8.92 12.18 8.32
CA ILE A 151 7.86 11.60 9.18
C ILE A 151 7.73 12.26 10.57
N GLY A 152 8.78 12.91 11.08
CA GLY A 152 8.76 13.67 12.33
C GLY A 152 7.89 14.94 12.35
N ASN A 153 7.53 15.51 11.20
CA ASN A 153 6.81 16.79 11.16
C ASN A 153 5.27 16.68 11.25
N PHE A 154 4.70 15.48 11.06
CA PHE A 154 3.25 15.29 11.14
C PHE A 154 2.71 15.28 12.58
N LEU A 155 3.52 14.98 13.58
CA LEU A 155 3.07 14.92 14.97
C LEU A 155 3.19 16.25 15.73
N GLY A 156 3.88 17.25 15.16
CA GLY A 156 4.06 18.56 15.78
C GLY A 156 2.88 19.53 15.60
N ILE A 157 1.97 19.27 14.67
CA ILE A 157 0.93 20.25 14.28
C ILE A 157 -0.34 20.16 15.15
N TYR A 158 -0.45 19.15 16.03
CA TYR A 158 -1.57 19.00 16.97
C TYR A 158 -1.27 19.45 18.40
N ARG A 159 -0.12 20.09 18.66
CA ARG A 159 0.23 20.60 20.00
C ARG A 159 0.48 22.11 20.01
N GLY A 160 -0.56 22.86 19.67
CA GLY A 160 -0.69 24.28 19.99
C GLY A 160 -1.98 24.52 20.76
N SER A 161 -1.88 24.55 22.09
CA SER A 161 -2.92 24.98 23.04
C SER A 161 -3.06 26.52 23.04
N PRO A 162 -4.17 27.07 23.58
CA PRO A 162 -4.66 28.42 23.30
C PRO A 162 -3.94 29.51 24.10
N PRO A 163 -4.17 30.78 23.73
CA PRO A 163 -4.96 31.64 24.63
C PRO A 163 -6.13 32.35 23.93
#